data_AF-A0A2V9GHL0-F1
#
_entry.id   AF-A0A2V9GHL0-F1
#
_cell.length_a   1.000
_cell.length_b   1.000
_cell.length_c   1.000
_cell.angle_alpha   90.00
_cell.angle_beta   90.00
_cell.angle_gamma   90.00
#
_symmetry.space_group_name_H-M   'P 1'
#
loop_
_entity.id
_entity.type
_entity.pdbx_description
1 polymer ?
#
loop_
_entity_poly.entity_id
_entity_poly.type
_entity_poly.pdbx_seq_one_letter_code
_entity_poly.pdbx_strand_id
1 'polypeptide(L)'
;PGQGSTFTLYLPQHHVPLRPKSPKETVVPSEVSAPREEGVFSMAEEALFAPLPSDIQDDRSNLKPGDQIFLIVEDDITFASLLLDLAREHGFKGLIAFT
;
A
#
# COMPACT_ATOMS: atom_id res chain seq x y z
N PRO A 1 -22.56 14.50 -14.53
CA PRO A 1 -21.21 14.85 -14.02
C PRO A 1 -21.23 14.92 -12.49
N GLY A 2 -20.25 14.34 -11.78
CA GLY A 2 -20.20 14.38 -10.31
C GLY A 2 -20.59 13.08 -9.58
N GLN A 3 -20.73 11.96 -10.29
CA GLN A 3 -20.69 10.63 -9.65
C GLN A 3 -19.32 10.03 -9.92
N GLY A 4 -18.58 9.73 -8.86
CA GLY A 4 -17.25 9.12 -8.95
C GLY A 4 -17.31 7.72 -9.56
N SER A 5 -16.14 7.19 -9.90
CA SER A 5 -16.02 5.84 -10.45
C SER A 5 -15.91 4.80 -9.32
N THR A 6 -16.63 3.68 -9.48
CA THR A 6 -16.51 2.51 -8.58
C THR A 6 -15.72 1.43 -9.29
N PHE A 7 -14.72 0.87 -8.62
CA PHE A 7 -13.93 -0.24 -9.13
C PHE A 7 -14.07 -1.44 -8.21
N THR A 8 -13.95 -2.64 -8.79
CA THR A 8 -13.93 -3.90 -8.06
C THR A 8 -12.54 -4.52 -8.18
N LEU A 9 -11.86 -4.68 -7.05
CA LEU A 9 -10.57 -5.35 -6.96
C LEU A 9 -10.80 -6.82 -6.60
N TYR A 10 -10.27 -7.73 -7.40
CA TYR A 10 -10.23 -9.15 -7.08
C TYR A 10 -8.83 -9.49 -6.59
N LEU A 11 -8.73 -9.99 -5.37
CA LEU A 11 -7.49 -10.48 -4.78
C LEU A 11 -7.49 -12.01 -4.73
N PRO A 12 -6.35 -12.67 -4.99
CA PRO A 12 -6.23 -14.11 -4.80
C PRO A 12 -6.40 -14.45 -3.31
N GLN A 13 -7.17 -15.49 -3.02
CA GLN A 13 -7.36 -15.99 -1.64
C GLN A 13 -6.06 -16.48 -1.00
N HIS A 14 -5.07 -16.85 -1.81
CA HIS A 14 -3.80 -17.40 -1.36
C HIS A 14 -2.66 -16.53 -1.89
N HIS A 15 -2.01 -15.82 -0.98
CA HIS A 15 -0.78 -15.09 -1.28
C HIS A 15 0.39 -16.08 -1.38
N VAL A 16 1.00 -16.19 -2.56
CA VAL A 16 2.23 -16.97 -2.75
C VAL A 16 3.39 -15.99 -2.68
N PRO A 17 4.16 -15.94 -1.57
CA PRO A 17 5.30 -15.05 -1.48
C PRO A 17 6.31 -15.41 -2.57
N LEU A 18 6.68 -14.42 -3.38
CA LEU A 18 7.76 -14.53 -4.34
C LEU A 18 9.04 -14.82 -3.56
N ARG A 19 9.45 -16.10 -3.54
CA ARG A 19 10.76 -16.46 -2.99
C ARG A 19 11.81 -15.75 -3.86
N PRO A 20 12.68 -14.91 -3.28
CA PRO A 20 13.83 -14.43 -4.02
C PRO A 20 14.61 -15.65 -4.51
N LYS A 21 14.82 -15.75 -5.83
CA LYS A 21 15.65 -16.78 -6.41
C LYS A 21 17.08 -16.55 -5.91
N SER A 22 17.48 -17.28 -4.88
CA SER A 22 18.89 -17.48 -4.58
C SER A 22 19.56 -18.08 -5.83
N PRO A 23 20.76 -17.60 -6.22
CA PRO A 23 21.50 -18.18 -7.32
C PRO A 23 21.69 -19.69 -7.10
N LYS A 24 21.38 -20.47 -8.15
CA LYS A 24 21.47 -21.93 -8.19
C LYS A 24 22.80 -22.44 -7.62
N GLU A 25 22.72 -23.18 -6.51
CA GLU A 25 23.70 -24.19 -6.16
C GLU A 25 23.11 -25.59 -6.35
N THR A 26 24.03 -26.49 -6.65
CA THR A 26 23.90 -27.75 -7.39
C THR A 26 22.99 -28.80 -6.75
N VAL A 27 22.35 -29.56 -7.63
CA VAL A 27 21.45 -30.70 -7.41
C VAL A 27 22.06 -31.79 -6.52
N VAL A 28 21.31 -32.24 -5.50
CA VAL A 28 21.26 -33.64 -5.04
C VAL A 28 19.84 -33.97 -4.57
N PRO A 29 19.23 -35.10 -5.00
CA PRO A 29 17.89 -35.48 -4.59
C PRO A 29 17.93 -36.32 -3.31
N SER A 30 17.11 -35.97 -2.32
CA SER A 30 16.72 -36.89 -1.25
C SER A 30 15.27 -36.66 -0.85
N GLU A 31 14.62 -37.78 -0.58
CA GLU A 31 13.21 -38.07 -0.75
C GLU A 31 12.32 -37.57 0.40
N VAL A 32 11.08 -37.23 0.01
CA VAL A 32 9.79 -37.43 0.71
C VAL A 32 9.69 -37.11 2.21
N SER A 33 8.93 -36.05 2.54
CA SER A 33 7.87 -36.15 3.56
C SER A 33 6.91 -34.95 3.51
N ALA A 34 5.62 -35.23 3.58
CA ALA A 34 4.51 -34.32 3.89
C ALA A 34 3.47 -35.13 4.70
N PRO A 35 2.47 -34.55 5.40
CA PRO A 35 2.33 -33.19 5.96
C PRO A 35 1.78 -33.18 7.42
N ARG A 36 2.18 -32.22 8.27
CA ARG A 36 1.45 -31.71 9.47
C ARG A 36 2.29 -30.60 10.11
N GLU A 37 1.79 -29.46 10.59
CA GLU A 37 0.81 -29.24 11.65
C GLU A 37 0.18 -27.84 11.52
N GLU A 38 -0.98 -27.72 12.14
CA GLU A 38 -1.85 -26.55 12.23
C GLU A 38 -1.21 -25.38 13.01
N GLY A 39 -1.63 -24.16 12.64
CA GLY A 39 -1.90 -23.10 13.60
C GLY A 39 -0.74 -22.33 14.21
N VAL A 40 -0.36 -21.22 13.56
CA VAL A 40 -0.04 -19.97 14.28
C VAL A 40 -0.48 -18.78 13.40
N PHE A 41 -1.72 -18.30 13.58
CA PHE A 41 -2.05 -16.93 13.22
C PHE A 41 -1.37 -16.02 14.25
N SER A 42 -0.20 -15.48 13.92
CA SER A 42 0.47 -14.51 14.80
C SER A 42 0.94 -13.31 13.99
N MET A 43 0.28 -12.17 14.24
CA MET A 43 0.85 -10.82 14.19
C MET A 43 1.45 -10.35 12.85
N ALA A 44 0.82 -10.67 11.72
CA ALA A 44 1.25 -10.16 10.41
C ALA A 44 0.35 -9.05 9.82
N GLU A 45 -0.71 -8.63 10.52
CA GLU A 45 -1.63 -7.60 10.01
C GLU A 45 -1.14 -6.16 10.27
N GLU A 46 -0.23 -5.94 11.23
CA GLU A 46 0.31 -4.60 11.53
C GLU A 46 1.42 -4.15 10.57
N ALA A 47 1.97 -5.04 9.74
CA ALA A 47 3.09 -4.71 8.85
C ALA A 47 2.70 -4.07 7.50
N LEU A 48 1.39 -3.94 7.20
CA LEU A 48 0.92 -3.39 5.91
C LEU A 48 0.78 -1.86 5.92
N PHE A 49 0.84 -1.22 7.07
CA PHE A 49 1.00 0.22 7.16
C PHE A 49 2.47 0.50 7.47
N ALA A 50 3.29 0.65 6.43
CA ALA A 50 4.52 1.42 6.60
C ALA A 50 4.08 2.79 7.15
N PRO A 51 4.51 3.18 8.36
CA PRO A 51 4.15 4.48 8.89
C PRO A 51 4.67 5.51 7.91
N LEU A 52 3.75 6.28 7.34
CA LEU A 52 4.10 7.46 6.58
C LEU A 52 5.06 8.29 7.43
N PRO A 53 6.14 8.85 6.85
CA PRO A 53 6.99 9.79 7.54
C PRO A 53 6.14 10.75 8.39
N SER A 54 6.38 10.80 9.69
CA SER A 54 5.57 11.57 10.66
C SER A 54 5.46 13.06 10.34
N ASP A 55 6.25 13.53 9.36
CA ASP A 55 6.35 14.92 8.92
C ASP A 55 5.37 15.28 7.78
N ILE A 56 4.59 14.34 7.25
CA ILE A 56 3.66 14.62 6.15
C ILE A 56 2.40 15.32 6.67
N GLN A 57 2.26 16.59 6.34
CA GLN A 57 1.08 17.42 6.68
C GLN A 57 0.05 17.46 5.54
N ASP A 58 -0.57 16.32 5.25
CA ASP A 58 -1.71 16.23 4.34
C ASP A 58 -3.05 16.58 5.03
N ASP A 59 -4.16 16.52 4.29
CA ASP A 59 -5.47 16.97 4.78
C ASP A 59 -6.30 15.88 5.47
N ARG A 60 -5.72 14.70 5.79
CA ARG A 60 -6.46 13.54 6.33
C ARG A 60 -7.24 13.83 7.61
N SER A 61 -6.72 14.75 8.44
CA SER A 61 -7.27 15.08 9.75
C SER A 61 -8.50 16.01 9.68
N ASN A 62 -8.78 16.59 8.52
CA ASN A 62 -9.83 17.57 8.33
C ASN A 62 -10.68 17.31 7.08
N LEU A 63 -10.95 16.04 6.74
CA LEU A 63 -11.85 15.71 5.64
C LEU A 63 -13.32 15.77 6.07
N LYS A 64 -14.17 16.36 5.23
CA LYS A 64 -15.62 16.46 5.42
C LYS A 64 -16.36 15.94 4.18
N PRO A 65 -17.58 15.41 4.35
CA PRO A 65 -18.43 15.07 3.21
C PRO A 65 -18.63 16.28 2.28
N GLY A 66 -18.37 16.08 0.99
CA GLY A 66 -18.48 17.14 -0.03
C GLY A 66 -17.16 17.83 -0.37
N ASP A 67 -16.08 17.58 0.35
CA ASP A 67 -14.75 18.04 -0.04
C ASP A 67 -14.32 17.36 -1.36
N GLN A 68 -13.68 18.13 -2.24
CA GLN A 68 -13.04 17.57 -3.43
C GLN A 68 -11.61 17.19 -3.07
N ILE A 69 -11.26 15.92 -3.21
CA ILE A 69 -10.01 15.36 -2.71
C ILE A 69 -9.15 14.85 -3.87
N PHE A 70 -7.88 15.24 -3.87
CA PHE A 70 -6.81 14.72 -4.72
C PHE A 70 -6.00 13.67 -3.97
N LEU A 71 -5.89 12.47 -4.52
CA LEU A 71 -4.97 11.45 -4.02
C LEU A 71 -3.65 11.55 -4.80
N ILE A 72 -2.57 11.83 -4.10
CA ILE A 72 -1.21 11.93 -4.62
C ILE A 72 -0.47 10.66 -4.21
N VAL A 73 0.03 9.92 -5.20
CA VAL A 73 0.76 8.66 -4.99
C VAL A 73 2.16 8.84 -5.54
N GLU A 74 3.11 9.14 -4.66
CA GLU A 74 4.49 9.50 -5.02
C GLU A 74 5.45 9.01 -3.95
N ASP A 75 6.68 8.67 -4.33
CA ASP A 75 7.76 8.22 -3.43
C ASP A 75 8.60 9.38 -2.87
N ASP A 76 8.63 10.52 -3.56
CA ASP A 76 9.34 11.74 -3.12
C ASP A 76 8.42 12.71 -2.34
N ILE A 77 8.73 12.89 -1.05
CA ILE A 77 8.02 13.82 -0.14
C ILE A 77 8.02 15.25 -0.68
N THR A 78 9.12 15.72 -1.27
CA THR A 78 9.27 17.09 -1.76
C THR A 78 8.31 17.34 -2.92
N PHE A 79 8.27 16.39 -3.85
CA PHE A 79 7.38 16.49 -5.01
C PHE A 79 5.92 16.31 -4.62
N ALA A 80 5.61 15.36 -3.73
CA ALA A 80 4.27 15.17 -3.20
C ALA A 80 3.74 16.43 -2.50
N SER A 81 4.60 17.14 -1.77
CA SER A 81 4.24 18.40 -1.10
C SER A 81 3.96 19.52 -2.10
N LEU A 82 4.76 19.64 -3.16
CA LEU A 82 4.51 20.61 -4.24
C LEU A 82 3.16 20.36 -4.92
N LEU A 83 2.82 19.10 -5.21
CA LEU A 83 1.54 18.72 -5.80
C LEU A 83 0.36 18.99 -4.85
N LEU A 84 0.56 18.77 -3.55
CA LEU A 84 -0.43 19.06 -2.51
C LEU A 84 -0.73 20.57 -2.45
N ASP A 85 0.30 21.41 -2.49
CA ASP A 85 0.13 22.86 -2.49
C ASP A 85 -0.62 23.35 -3.73
N LEU A 86 -0.27 22.83 -4.91
CA LEU A 86 -0.99 23.12 -6.15
C LEU A 86 -2.46 22.69 -6.09
N ALA A 87 -2.75 21.52 -5.53
CA ALA A 87 -4.11 21.03 -5.35
C ALA A 87 -4.92 21.99 -4.44
N ARG A 88 -4.30 22.46 -3.35
CA ARG A 88 -4.90 23.43 -2.41
C ARG A 88 -5.16 24.78 -3.06
N GLU A 89 -4.25 25.28 -3.90
CA GLU A 89 -4.45 26.52 -4.67
C GLU A 89 -5.68 26.45 -5.58
N HIS A 90 -6.01 25.27 -6.08
CA HIS A 90 -7.19 25.02 -6.89
C HIS A 90 -8.45 24.65 -6.08
N GLY A 91 -8.39 24.70 -4.76
CA GLY A 91 -9.52 24.45 -3.86
C GLY A 91 -9.80 22.97 -3.56
N PHE A 92 -8.85 22.09 -3.87
CA PHE A 92 -8.92 20.67 -3.49
C PHE A 92 -8.21 20.43 -2.16
N LYS A 93 -8.64 19.40 -1.43
CA LYS A 93 -7.86 18.81 -0.34
C LYS A 93 -6.96 17.73 -0.91
N GLY A 94 -5.78 17.52 -0.34
CA GLY A 94 -4.88 16.46 -0.80
C GLY A 94 -4.58 15.42 0.26
N LEU A 95 -4.45 14.17 -0.20
CA LEU A 95 -3.96 13.03 0.57
C LEU A 95 -2.71 12.50 -0.11
N ILE A 96 -1.69 12.20 0.67
CA ILE A 96 -0.44 11.64 0.15
C ILE A 96 -0.31 10.18 0.59
N ALA A 97 -0.03 9.31 -0.37
CA ALA A 97 0.34 7.92 -0.17
C ALA A 97 1.69 7.64 -0.83
N PHE A 98 2.54 6.86 -0.16
CA PHE A 98 3.86 6.49 -0.65
C PHE A 98 3.81 5.09 -1.27
N THR A 99 4.54 4.90 -2.36
CA THR A 99 4.70 3.61 -3.06
C THR A 99 5.90 2.82 -2.55
#